data_AF-I3SSU2-F1
#
_entry.id   AF-I3SSU2-F1
#
_cell.length_a   1.000
_cell.length_b   1.000
_cell.length_c   1.000
_cell.angle_alpha   90.00
_cell.angle_beta   90.00
_cell.angle_gamma   90.00
#
_symmetry.space_group_name_H-M   'P 1'
#
loop_
_entity.id
_entity.type
_entity.pdbx_description
1 polymer ?
#
loop_
_entity_poly.entity_id
_entity_poly.type
_entity_poly.pdbx_seq_one_letter_code
_entity_poly.pdbx_strand_id
1 'polypeptide(L)'
;MLKLWRWYQNCLAVHPVKTQVISSGLIWGAGDIAAQAVTNYTAKTRSATEDDNREFRINWKRVSTTSLFGLAFVGPVGHYWYEGLDRFIRLRLMLKPNSFRFVAAKVGADGFLFGPLDLLVFFTYMGFSTGKSVPQIKEDVKRDFFPALILEGGIWPVVQVANFRYIPVRYQPLYVNFFCLLGSCFLSWVEQQQDAPWKAWVKSILPLK
;
A
#
# COMPACT_ATOMS: atom_id res chain seq x y z
N MET A 1 -20.62 -14.52 5.65
CA MET A 1 -19.46 -14.31 4.75
C MET A 1 -19.81 -14.46 3.26
N LEU A 2 -20.39 -15.57 2.79
CA LEU A 2 -20.72 -15.78 1.36
C LEU A 2 -21.71 -14.76 0.77
N LYS A 3 -22.68 -14.29 1.56
CA LYS A 3 -23.66 -13.27 1.10
C LYS A 3 -23.03 -11.91 0.83
N LEU A 4 -22.13 -11.46 1.72
CA LEU A 4 -21.41 -10.19 1.57
C LEU A 4 -20.45 -10.24 0.37
N TRP A 5 -19.74 -11.36 0.19
CA TRP A 5 -18.88 -11.55 -0.98
C TRP A 5 -19.67 -11.51 -2.29
N ARG A 6 -20.79 -12.24 -2.37
CA ARG A 6 -21.68 -12.20 -3.56
C ARG A 6 -22.22 -10.80 -3.83
N TRP A 7 -22.62 -10.07 -2.79
CA TRP A 7 -23.05 -8.69 -2.92
C TRP A 7 -21.94 -7.81 -3.48
N TYR A 8 -20.72 -7.90 -2.95
CA TYR A 8 -19.56 -7.18 -3.46
C TYR A 8 -19.27 -7.54 -4.93
N GLN A 9 -19.33 -8.82 -5.29
CA GLN A 9 -19.15 -9.27 -6.67
C GLN A 9 -20.20 -8.66 -7.61
N ASN A 10 -21.46 -8.57 -7.17
CA ASN A 10 -22.53 -7.94 -7.94
C ASN A 10 -22.29 -6.43 -8.11
N CYS A 11 -21.93 -5.72 -7.04
CA CYS A 11 -21.58 -4.30 -7.11
C CYS A 11 -20.39 -4.05 -8.04
N LEU A 12 -19.36 -4.90 -7.98
CA LEU A 12 -18.19 -4.83 -8.84
C LEU A 12 -18.53 -5.12 -10.31
N ALA A 13 -19.50 -5.99 -10.57
CA ALA A 13 -19.94 -6.30 -11.94
C ALA A 13 -20.77 -5.15 -12.55
N VAL A 14 -21.63 -4.50 -11.75
CA VAL A 14 -22.52 -3.42 -12.22
C VAL A 14 -21.82 -2.06 -12.24
N HIS A 15 -21.00 -1.77 -11.23
CA HIS A 15 -20.29 -0.50 -11.05
C HIS A 15 -18.83 -0.74 -10.62
N PRO A 16 -17.97 -1.23 -11.52
CA PRO A 16 -16.59 -1.65 -11.18
C PRO A 16 -15.77 -0.52 -10.56
N VAL A 17 -15.73 0.65 -11.22
CA VAL A 17 -14.94 1.81 -10.75
C VAL A 17 -15.42 2.28 -9.38
N LYS A 18 -16.73 2.54 -9.24
CA LYS A 18 -17.30 3.07 -7.97
C LYS A 18 -17.06 2.10 -6.82
N THR A 19 -17.24 0.80 -7.06
CA THR A 19 -17.03 -0.24 -6.04
C THR A 19 -15.56 -0.29 -5.61
N GLN A 20 -14.62 -0.24 -6.56
CA GLN A 20 -13.19 -0.24 -6.26
C GLN A 20 -12.76 1.03 -5.54
N VAL A 21 -13.24 2.20 -5.97
CA VAL A 21 -13.03 3.49 -5.29
C VAL A 21 -13.45 3.40 -3.83
N ILE A 22 -14.72 3.09 -3.58
CA ILE A 22 -15.28 3.04 -2.22
C ILE A 22 -14.55 2.01 -1.36
N SER A 23 -14.33 0.80 -1.89
CA SER A 23 -13.63 -0.25 -1.13
C SER A 23 -12.17 0.10 -0.82
N SER A 24 -11.47 0.81 -1.72
CA SER A 24 -10.11 1.27 -1.49
C SER A 24 -10.07 2.26 -0.33
N GLY A 25 -10.95 3.26 -0.32
CA GLY A 25 -11.06 4.21 0.79
C GLY A 25 -11.29 3.54 2.15
N LEU A 26 -12.25 2.62 2.20
CA LEU A 26 -12.56 1.88 3.42
C LEU A 26 -11.37 1.04 3.90
N ILE A 27 -10.68 0.35 3.00
CA ILE A 27 -9.51 -0.48 3.35
C ILE A 27 -8.35 0.38 3.84
N TRP A 28 -8.07 1.50 3.18
CA TRP A 28 -7.01 2.41 3.59
C TRP A 28 -7.29 3.05 4.96
N GLY A 29 -8.53 3.52 5.19
CA GLY A 29 -8.92 4.04 6.49
C GLY A 29 -8.88 2.98 7.61
N ALA A 30 -9.41 1.78 7.34
CA ALA A 30 -9.35 0.67 8.29
C ALA A 30 -7.90 0.23 8.57
N GLY A 31 -7.05 0.24 7.55
CA GLY A 31 -5.64 -0.10 7.68
C GLY A 31 -4.86 0.90 8.50
N ASP A 32 -5.17 2.19 8.38
CA ASP A 32 -4.56 3.23 9.21
C ASP A 32 -4.99 3.08 10.69
N ILE A 33 -6.27 2.77 10.95
CA ILE A 33 -6.74 2.46 12.33
C ILE A 33 -6.00 1.25 12.88
N ALA A 34 -5.88 0.17 12.09
CA ALA A 34 -5.18 -1.04 12.50
C ALA A 34 -3.69 -0.78 12.78
N ALA A 35 -3.02 -0.02 11.91
CA ALA A 35 -1.64 0.39 12.09
C ALA A 35 -1.46 1.20 13.38
N GLN A 36 -2.33 2.18 13.64
CA GLN A 36 -2.32 2.94 14.89
C GLN A 36 -2.57 2.07 16.12
N ALA A 37 -3.47 1.08 16.04
CA ALA A 37 -3.73 0.14 17.12
C ALA A 37 -2.50 -0.74 17.41
N VAL A 38 -1.84 -1.24 16.38
CA VAL A 38 -0.59 -2.01 16.50
C VAL A 38 0.51 -1.19 17.16
N THR A 39 0.67 0.08 16.76
CA THR A 39 1.63 1.01 17.37
C THR A 39 1.38 1.15 18.87
N ASN A 40 0.15 1.44 19.27
CA ASN A 40 -0.20 1.66 20.68
C ASN A 40 -0.10 0.38 21.52
N TYR A 41 -0.57 -0.75 21.00
CA TYR A 41 -0.49 -2.03 21.69
C TYR A 41 0.97 -2.47 21.90
N THR A 42 1.80 -2.31 20.88
CA THR A 42 3.23 -2.67 20.93
C THR A 42 4.00 -1.75 21.88
N ALA A 43 3.72 -0.45 21.86
CA ALA A 43 4.31 0.51 22.80
C ALA A 43 3.93 0.20 24.25
N LYS A 44 2.63 -0.05 24.53
CA LYS A 44 2.14 -0.39 25.87
C LYS A 44 2.75 -1.68 26.42
N THR A 45 2.93 -2.69 25.58
CA THR A 45 3.55 -3.96 25.97
C THR A 45 5.02 -3.79 26.36
N ARG A 46 5.72 -2.81 25.76
CA ARG A 46 7.13 -2.52 26.09
C ARG A 46 7.30 -1.63 27.32
N SER A 47 6.43 -0.64 27.50
CA SER A 47 6.49 0.31 28.62
C SER A 47 5.89 -0.23 29.92
N ALA A 48 5.87 -1.56 30.13
CA ALA A 48 5.27 -2.21 31.31
C ALA A 48 5.88 -1.84 32.67
N THR A 49 6.82 -0.89 32.72
CA THR A 49 7.44 -0.32 33.93
C THR A 49 7.07 1.13 34.22
N GLU A 50 6.37 1.85 33.34
CA GLU A 50 5.94 3.23 33.62
C GLU A 50 4.42 3.36 33.54
N ASP A 51 3.87 4.00 34.58
CA ASP A 51 2.47 4.25 34.92
C ASP A 51 1.77 5.19 33.91
N ASP A 52 1.93 4.94 32.62
CA ASP A 52 1.40 5.78 31.55
C ASP A 52 0.07 5.19 31.05
N ASN A 53 -1.02 5.68 31.64
CA ASN A 53 -2.39 5.51 31.15
C ASN A 53 -2.58 6.22 29.80
N ARG A 54 -1.79 5.88 28.78
CA ARG A 54 -2.03 6.32 27.39
C ARG A 54 -3.29 5.64 26.90
N GLU A 55 -4.39 6.37 27.01
CA GLU A 55 -5.64 6.03 26.35
C GLU A 55 -5.40 5.95 24.83
N PHE A 56 -5.81 4.85 24.21
CA PHE A 56 -5.70 4.68 22.76
C PHE A 56 -6.56 5.74 22.07
N ARG A 57 -5.92 6.76 21.50
CA ARG A 57 -6.60 7.81 20.73
C ARG A 57 -6.33 7.63 19.26
N ILE A 58 -7.40 7.35 18.51
CA ILE A 58 -7.36 7.28 17.06
C ILE A 58 -7.15 8.70 16.51
N ASN A 59 -6.09 8.88 15.73
CA ASN A 59 -5.88 10.10 14.95
C ASN A 59 -6.81 10.08 13.72
N TRP A 60 -8.03 10.58 13.90
CA TRP A 60 -9.03 10.65 12.85
C TRP A 60 -8.61 11.51 11.65
N LYS A 61 -7.72 12.50 11.85
CA LYS A 61 -7.15 13.29 10.75
C LYS A 61 -6.33 12.40 9.83
N ARG A 62 -5.45 11.55 10.40
CA ARG A 62 -4.62 10.59 9.64
C ARG A 62 -5.49 9.54 8.93
N VAL A 63 -6.52 9.03 9.59
CA VAL A 63 -7.48 8.09 9.00
C VAL A 63 -8.22 8.72 7.82
N SER A 64 -8.67 9.97 7.96
CA SER A 64 -9.36 10.69 6.89
C SER A 64 -8.44 10.94 5.70
N THR A 65 -7.20 11.40 5.94
CA THR A 65 -6.18 11.59 4.90
C THR A 65 -5.87 10.30 4.14
N THR A 66 -5.59 9.21 4.84
CA THR A 66 -5.26 7.93 4.19
C THR A 66 -6.46 7.33 3.46
N SER A 67 -7.65 7.42 4.04
CA SER A 67 -8.91 7.03 3.37
C SER A 67 -9.15 7.85 2.10
N LEU A 68 -8.94 9.17 2.15
CA LEU A 68 -9.09 10.04 0.99
C LEU A 68 -8.08 9.71 -0.11
N PHE A 69 -6.84 9.35 0.25
CA PHE A 69 -5.86 8.84 -0.71
C PHE A 69 -6.36 7.56 -1.40
N GLY A 70 -6.90 6.62 -0.62
CA GLY A 70 -7.53 5.39 -1.12
C GLY A 70 -8.69 5.66 -2.07
N LEU A 71 -9.57 6.62 -1.73
CA LEU A 71 -10.73 7.01 -2.54
C LEU A 71 -10.33 7.75 -3.82
N ALA A 72 -9.47 8.76 -3.72
CA ALA A 72 -9.23 9.73 -4.78
C ALA A 72 -8.12 9.29 -5.74
N PHE A 73 -7.14 8.52 -5.28
CA PHE A 73 -5.99 8.11 -6.08
C PHE A 73 -5.96 6.60 -6.29
N VAL A 74 -5.78 5.81 -5.23
CA VAL A 74 -5.53 4.36 -5.36
C VAL A 74 -6.69 3.62 -6.01
N GLY A 75 -7.93 3.97 -5.64
CA GLY A 75 -9.14 3.39 -6.22
C GLY A 75 -9.27 3.61 -7.73
N PRO A 76 -9.37 4.86 -8.23
CA PRO A 76 -9.56 5.11 -9.64
C PRO A 76 -8.30 4.80 -10.47
N VAL A 77 -7.13 5.21 -10.00
CA VAL A 77 -5.87 4.99 -10.74
C VAL A 77 -5.55 3.49 -10.78
N GLY A 78 -5.69 2.79 -9.66
CA GLY A 78 -5.50 1.34 -9.62
C GLY A 78 -6.43 0.61 -10.58
N HIS A 79 -7.73 0.96 -10.62
CA HIS A 79 -8.68 0.37 -11.56
C HIS A 79 -8.18 0.46 -13.01
N TYR A 80 -7.94 1.68 -13.49
CA TYR A 80 -7.55 1.93 -14.87
C TYR A 80 -6.15 1.40 -15.19
N TRP A 81 -5.24 1.42 -14.21
CA TRP A 81 -3.91 0.85 -14.37
C TRP A 81 -3.97 -0.66 -14.61
N TYR A 82 -4.62 -1.42 -13.74
CA TYR A 82 -4.66 -2.88 -13.87
C TYR A 82 -5.44 -3.35 -15.09
N GLU A 83 -6.56 -2.70 -15.42
CA GLU A 83 -7.34 -3.01 -16.62
C GLU A 83 -6.59 -2.61 -17.90
N GLY A 84 -6.00 -1.42 -17.91
CA GLY A 84 -5.20 -0.91 -19.03
C GLY A 84 -3.95 -1.77 -19.29
N LEU A 85 -3.24 -2.17 -18.23
CA LEU A 85 -2.07 -3.03 -18.31
C LEU A 85 -2.42 -4.41 -18.86
N ASP A 86 -3.51 -5.01 -18.40
CA ASP A 86 -4.00 -6.30 -18.89
C ASP A 86 -4.37 -6.21 -20.38
N ARG A 87 -5.10 -5.15 -20.77
CA ARG A 87 -5.50 -4.90 -22.16
C ARG A 87 -4.29 -4.66 -23.07
N PHE A 88 -3.33 -3.85 -22.62
CA PHE A 88 -2.11 -3.55 -23.38
C PHE A 88 -1.31 -4.82 -23.66
N ILE A 89 -1.06 -5.65 -22.64
CA ILE A 89 -0.25 -6.85 -22.78
C ILE A 89 -0.93 -7.90 -23.66
N ARG A 90 -2.25 -8.06 -23.55
CA ARG A 90 -3.01 -9.00 -24.38
C ARG A 90 -3.10 -8.55 -25.83
N LEU A 91 -3.41 -7.28 -26.08
CA LEU A 91 -3.73 -6.80 -27.42
C LEU A 91 -2.50 -6.31 -28.20
N ARG A 92 -1.50 -5.75 -27.52
CA ARG A 92 -0.31 -5.18 -28.16
C ARG A 92 0.88 -6.11 -28.13
N LEU A 93 1.16 -6.72 -26.97
CA LEU A 93 2.26 -7.69 -26.84
C LEU A 93 1.85 -9.13 -27.21
N MET A 94 0.55 -9.37 -27.43
CA MET A 94 -0.01 -10.68 -27.81
C MET A 94 0.44 -11.83 -26.90
N LEU A 95 0.69 -11.54 -25.61
CA LEU A 95 1.16 -12.53 -24.66
C LEU A 95 -0.01 -13.38 -24.16
N LYS A 96 0.17 -14.70 -24.14
CA LYS A 96 -0.82 -15.63 -23.62
C LYS A 96 -1.09 -15.34 -22.13
N PRO A 97 -2.35 -15.18 -21.72
CA PRO A 97 -2.70 -15.02 -20.32
C PRO A 97 -2.10 -16.15 -19.47
N ASN A 98 -1.66 -15.82 -18.26
CA ASN A 98 -1.02 -16.75 -17.31
C ASN A 98 0.33 -17.36 -17.75
N SER A 99 0.89 -16.97 -18.90
CA SER A 99 2.26 -17.34 -19.25
C SER A 99 3.27 -16.62 -18.36
N PHE A 100 4.46 -17.20 -18.18
CA PHE A 100 5.55 -16.56 -17.45
C PHE A 100 5.85 -15.15 -17.98
N ARG A 101 5.94 -15.00 -19.31
CA ARG A 101 6.18 -13.71 -19.97
C ARG A 101 5.08 -12.69 -19.69
N PHE A 102 3.82 -13.12 -19.66
CA PHE A 102 2.68 -12.26 -19.35
C PHE A 102 2.78 -11.71 -17.92
N VAL A 103 3.05 -12.57 -16.94
CA VAL A 103 3.19 -12.17 -15.54
C VAL A 103 4.43 -11.29 -15.35
N ALA A 104 5.58 -11.68 -15.90
CA ALA A 104 6.81 -10.90 -15.81
C ALA A 104 6.67 -9.51 -16.42
N ALA A 105 5.98 -9.37 -17.57
CA ALA A 105 5.71 -8.07 -18.16
C ALA A 105 4.81 -7.20 -17.27
N LYS A 106 3.77 -7.78 -16.64
CA LYS A 106 2.91 -7.05 -15.70
C LYS A 106 3.69 -6.59 -14.46
N VAL A 107 4.46 -7.49 -13.84
CA VAL A 107 5.28 -7.16 -12.66
C VAL A 107 6.32 -6.11 -12.98
N GLY A 108 7.00 -6.21 -14.13
CA GLY A 108 7.99 -5.22 -14.55
C GLY A 108 7.36 -3.86 -14.82
N ALA A 109 6.24 -3.80 -15.56
CA ALA A 109 5.55 -2.54 -15.80
C ALA A 109 5.04 -1.91 -14.50
N ASP A 110 4.47 -2.72 -13.60
CA ASP A 110 4.00 -2.25 -12.30
C ASP A 110 5.15 -1.73 -11.44
N GLY A 111 6.23 -2.50 -11.31
CA GLY A 111 7.38 -2.12 -10.47
C GLY A 111 8.21 -0.95 -11.02
N PHE A 112 8.37 -0.82 -12.33
CA PHE A 112 9.23 0.22 -12.91
C PHE A 112 8.49 1.49 -13.34
N LEU A 113 7.18 1.41 -13.61
CA LEU A 113 6.39 2.58 -14.03
C LEU A 113 5.45 3.03 -12.91
N PHE A 114 4.65 2.12 -12.37
CA PHE A 114 3.65 2.48 -11.39
C PHE A 114 4.23 2.69 -10.00
N GLY A 115 5.12 1.82 -9.54
CA GLY A 115 5.78 1.93 -8.23
C GLY A 115 6.41 3.31 -7.98
N PRO A 116 7.36 3.78 -8.82
CA PRO A 116 7.97 5.10 -8.64
C PRO A 116 6.97 6.26 -8.67
N LEU A 117 5.95 6.17 -9.53
CA LEU A 117 4.91 7.18 -9.64
C LEU A 117 4.03 7.22 -8.39
N ASP A 118 3.53 6.05 -7.97
CA ASP A 118 2.68 5.87 -6.79
C ASP A 118 3.40 6.37 -5.53
N LEU A 119 4.66 5.97 -5.36
CA LEU A 119 5.49 6.39 -4.23
C LEU A 119 5.70 7.91 -4.21
N LEU A 120 6.01 8.52 -5.36
CA LEU A 120 6.20 9.98 -5.45
C LEU A 120 4.91 10.73 -5.09
N VAL A 121 3.78 10.27 -5.61
CA VAL A 121 2.46 10.86 -5.34
C VAL A 121 2.10 10.68 -3.87
N PHE A 122 2.37 9.50 -3.29
CA PHE A 122 2.14 9.22 -1.88
C PHE A 122 2.94 10.14 -0.96
N PHE A 123 4.27 10.24 -1.13
CA PHE A 123 5.11 11.13 -0.33
C PHE A 123 4.65 12.59 -0.42
N THR A 124 4.33 13.04 -1.64
CA THR A 124 3.87 14.41 -1.88
C THR A 124 2.53 14.68 -1.19
N TYR A 125 1.56 13.78 -1.37
CA TYR A 125 0.24 13.89 -0.77
C TYR A 125 0.28 13.87 0.77
N MET A 126 1.04 12.94 1.34
CA MET A 126 1.20 12.82 2.79
C MET A 126 1.93 14.04 3.36
N GLY A 127 2.93 14.56 2.65
CA GLY A 127 3.63 15.78 3.02
C GLY A 127 2.69 16.99 3.13
N PHE A 128 1.88 17.23 2.11
CA PHE A 128 0.89 18.32 2.14
C PHE A 128 -0.18 18.10 3.21
N SER A 129 -0.67 16.87 3.37
CA SER A 129 -1.73 16.55 4.34
C SER A 129 -1.27 16.69 5.80
N THR A 130 0.04 16.56 6.05
CA THR A 130 0.67 16.81 7.35
C THR A 130 1.05 18.28 7.56
N GLY A 131 0.82 19.15 6.58
CA GLY A 131 1.08 20.58 6.67
C GLY A 131 2.53 20.98 6.37
N LYS A 132 3.32 20.10 5.75
CA LYS A 132 4.69 20.42 5.34
C LYS A 132 4.70 21.41 4.18
N SER A 133 5.70 22.28 4.18
CA SER A 133 5.97 23.20 3.07
C SER A 133 6.61 22.46 1.88
N VAL A 134 6.50 23.02 0.67
CA VAL A 134 7.10 22.42 -0.54
C VAL A 134 8.59 22.11 -0.41
N PRO A 135 9.44 22.99 0.19
CA PRO A 135 10.85 22.68 0.39
C PRO A 135 11.07 21.44 1.28
N GLN A 136 10.30 21.30 2.37
CA GLN A 136 10.38 20.15 3.27
C GLN A 136 9.98 18.85 2.58
N ILE A 137 8.89 18.88 1.80
CA ILE A 137 8.44 17.71 1.04
C ILE A 137 9.53 17.28 0.03
N LYS A 138 10.15 18.25 -0.65
CA LYS A 138 11.23 17.97 -1.60
C LYS A 138 12.44 17.34 -0.92
N GLU A 139 12.77 17.76 0.29
CA GLU A 139 13.85 17.18 1.08
C GLU A 139 13.52 15.76 1.56
N ASP A 140 12.31 15.54 2.06
CA ASP A 140 11.84 14.20 2.45
C ASP A 140 11.84 13.24 1.26
N VAL A 141 11.34 13.66 0.09
CA VAL A 141 11.38 12.84 -1.12
C VAL A 141 12.82 12.53 -1.51
N LYS A 142 13.74 13.51 -1.50
CA LYS A 142 15.14 13.25 -1.81
C LYS A 142 15.80 12.25 -0.87
N ARG A 143 15.47 12.32 0.42
CA ARG A 143 16.02 11.45 1.46
C ARG A 143 15.43 10.05 1.38
N ASP A 144 14.11 9.94 1.31
CA ASP A 144 13.41 8.68 1.59
C ASP A 144 12.94 7.94 0.34
N PHE A 145 12.87 8.58 -0.83
CA PHE A 145 12.29 7.98 -2.04
C PHE A 145 13.06 6.76 -2.54
N PHE A 146 14.37 6.86 -2.75
CA PHE A 146 15.19 5.73 -3.17
C PHE A 146 15.23 4.59 -2.14
N PRO A 147 15.44 4.87 -0.84
CA PRO A 147 15.26 3.88 0.20
C PRO A 147 13.94 3.11 0.12
N ALA A 148 12.83 3.83 0.00
CA ALA A 148 11.50 3.26 -0.04
C ALA A 148 11.29 2.45 -1.33
N LEU A 149 11.77 2.94 -2.47
CA LEU A 149 11.68 2.24 -3.75
C LEU A 149 12.44 0.90 -3.75
N ILE A 150 13.61 0.85 -3.11
CA ILE A 150 14.38 -0.41 -2.97
C ILE A 150 13.62 -1.40 -2.08
N LEU A 151 13.08 -0.92 -0.95
CA LEU A 151 12.30 -1.75 -0.02
C LEU A 151 11.06 -2.32 -0.71
N GLU A 152 10.34 -1.48 -1.45
CA GLU A 152 9.18 -1.87 -2.23
C GLU A 152 9.56 -2.88 -3.31
N GLY A 153 10.65 -2.63 -4.04
CA GLY A 153 11.21 -3.52 -5.05
C GLY A 153 11.64 -4.89 -4.53
N GLY A 154 11.77 -5.09 -3.21
CA GLY A 154 12.01 -6.40 -2.60
C GLY A 154 10.74 -7.23 -2.42
N ILE A 155 9.74 -6.68 -1.72
CA ILE A 155 8.54 -7.44 -1.30
C ILE A 155 7.47 -7.45 -2.39
N TRP A 156 7.24 -6.32 -3.06
CA TRP A 156 6.12 -6.17 -4.00
C TRP A 156 6.19 -7.08 -5.21
N PRO A 157 7.36 -7.39 -5.81
CA PRO A 157 7.39 -8.33 -6.94
C PRO A 157 6.80 -9.70 -6.58
N VAL A 158 7.06 -10.20 -5.36
CA VAL A 158 6.50 -11.48 -4.90
C VAL A 158 4.98 -11.40 -4.78
N VAL A 159 4.48 -10.33 -4.17
CA VAL A 159 3.04 -10.06 -4.01
C VAL A 159 2.36 -9.91 -5.38
N GLN A 160 2.97 -9.19 -6.31
CA GLN A 160 2.43 -8.93 -7.65
C GLN A 160 2.51 -10.12 -8.59
N VAL A 161 3.54 -10.98 -8.47
CA VAL A 161 3.57 -12.26 -9.19
C VAL A 161 2.34 -13.09 -8.83
N ALA A 162 2.03 -13.23 -7.53
CA ALA A 162 0.85 -13.95 -7.08
C ALA A 162 -0.44 -13.28 -7.56
N ASN A 163 -0.52 -11.95 -7.45
CA ASN A 163 -1.66 -11.16 -7.92
C ASN A 163 -1.96 -11.41 -9.41
N PHE A 164 -0.97 -11.20 -10.28
CA PHE A 164 -1.15 -11.31 -11.72
C PHE A 164 -1.29 -12.74 -12.23
N ARG A 165 -0.83 -13.74 -11.46
CA ARG A 165 -0.91 -15.15 -11.84
C ARG A 165 -2.23 -15.81 -11.45
N TYR A 166 -2.80 -15.42 -10.30
CA TYR A 166 -3.93 -16.12 -9.69
C TYR A 166 -5.20 -15.27 -9.55
N ILE A 167 -5.07 -13.95 -9.47
CA ILE A 167 -6.19 -13.05 -9.19
C ILE A 167 -6.76 -12.48 -10.50
N PRO A 168 -8.07 -12.64 -10.77
CA PRO A 168 -8.70 -12.00 -11.91
C PRO A 168 -8.58 -10.47 -11.84
N VAL A 169 -8.36 -9.82 -12.97
CA VAL A 169 -8.07 -8.36 -13.09
C VAL A 169 -8.98 -7.48 -12.24
N ARG A 170 -10.29 -7.78 -12.24
CA ARG A 170 -11.29 -7.03 -11.46
C ARG A 170 -11.06 -7.04 -9.94
N TYR A 171 -10.35 -8.04 -9.41
CA TYR A 171 -10.05 -8.18 -7.98
C TYR A 171 -8.59 -7.82 -7.64
N GLN A 172 -7.75 -7.53 -8.63
CA GLN A 172 -6.33 -7.17 -8.42
C GLN A 172 -6.17 -5.91 -7.53
N PRO A 173 -6.97 -4.83 -7.70
CA PRO A 173 -6.92 -3.69 -6.78
C PRO A 173 -7.26 -4.05 -5.33
N LEU A 174 -8.28 -4.91 -5.14
CA LEU A 174 -8.70 -5.34 -3.82
C LEU A 174 -7.60 -6.15 -3.11
N TYR A 175 -6.94 -7.05 -3.85
CA TYR A 175 -5.81 -7.83 -3.36
C TYR A 175 -4.66 -6.93 -2.93
N VAL A 176 -4.27 -5.97 -3.78
CA VAL A 176 -3.17 -5.03 -3.49
C VAL A 176 -3.48 -4.19 -2.25
N ASN A 177 -4.68 -3.60 -2.16
CA ASN A 177 -5.09 -2.81 -1.01
C ASN A 177 -5.05 -3.60 0.31
N PHE A 178 -5.42 -4.88 0.27
CA PHE A 178 -5.32 -5.75 1.44
C PHE A 178 -3.87 -5.95 1.90
N PHE A 179 -2.94 -6.17 0.97
CA PHE A 179 -1.51 -6.28 1.31
C PHE A 179 -0.90 -4.94 1.74
N CYS A 180 -1.37 -3.80 1.22
CA CYS A 180 -0.99 -2.47 1.73
C CYS A 180 -1.37 -2.31 3.21
N LEU A 181 -2.56 -2.78 3.60
CA LEU A 181 -3.01 -2.75 5.00
C LEU A 181 -2.09 -3.60 5.89
N LEU A 182 -1.79 -4.83 5.46
CA LEU A 182 -0.89 -5.72 6.21
C LEU A 182 0.52 -5.15 6.31
N GLY A 183 1.05 -4.61 5.21
CA GLY A 183 2.33 -3.92 5.17
C GLY A 183 2.36 -2.72 6.12
N SER A 184 1.30 -1.91 6.15
CA SER A 184 1.18 -0.76 7.06
C SER A 184 1.20 -1.17 8.53
N CYS A 185 0.48 -2.24 8.88
CA CYS A 185 0.50 -2.81 10.23
C CYS A 185 1.88 -3.35 10.60
N PHE A 186 2.52 -4.08 9.67
CA PHE A 186 3.86 -4.63 9.86
C PHE A 186 4.90 -3.53 10.06
N LEU A 187 4.91 -2.50 9.22
CA LEU A 187 5.84 -1.37 9.34
C LEU A 187 5.63 -0.61 10.66
N SER A 188 4.39 -0.40 11.07
CA SER A 188 4.06 0.23 12.36
C SER A 188 4.57 -0.61 13.55
N TRP A 189 4.43 -1.94 13.47
CA TRP A 189 5.01 -2.84 14.46
C TRP A 189 6.55 -2.79 14.45
N VAL A 190 7.17 -2.82 13.27
CA VAL A 190 8.63 -2.76 13.09
C VAL A 190 9.18 -1.47 13.66
N GLU A 191 8.57 -0.31 13.37
CA GLU A 191 9.02 0.99 13.86
C GLU A 191 9.14 1.01 15.39
N GLN A 192 8.19 0.40 16.09
CA GLN A 192 8.18 0.25 17.55
C GLN A 192 9.26 -0.70 18.11
N GLN A 193 10.01 -1.42 17.28
CA GLN A 193 11.11 -2.30 17.69
C GLN A 193 12.45 -1.56 17.78
N GLN A 194 12.52 -0.34 18.31
CA GLN A 194 13.67 0.59 18.14
C GLN A 194 15.07 -0.02 18.42
N ASP A 195 15.18 -1.07 19.24
CA ASP A 195 16.46 -1.68 19.67
C ASP A 195 16.67 -3.15 19.26
N ALA A 196 15.93 -3.66 18.28
CA ALA A 196 16.10 -5.06 17.90
C ALA A 196 17.45 -5.31 17.18
N PRO A 197 18.26 -6.31 17.58
CA PRO A 197 19.60 -6.55 17.02
C PRO A 197 19.61 -6.72 15.50
N TRP A 198 18.54 -7.30 14.94
CA TRP A 198 18.39 -7.50 13.51
C TRP A 198 18.22 -6.19 12.73
N LYS A 199 17.74 -5.10 13.34
CA LYS A 199 17.66 -3.80 12.67
C LYS A 199 19.03 -3.21 12.37
N ALA A 200 20.02 -3.44 13.23
CA ALA A 200 21.40 -3.02 12.97
C ALA A 200 21.98 -3.75 11.75
N TRP A 201 21.69 -5.04 11.64
CA TRP A 201 22.04 -5.84 10.47
C TRP A 201 21.34 -5.35 9.20
N VAL A 202 20.03 -5.07 9.24
CA VAL A 202 19.30 -4.50 8.10
C VAL A 202 19.85 -3.13 7.69
N LYS A 203 20.15 -2.24 8.66
CA LYS A 203 20.79 -0.94 8.41
C LYS A 203 22.19 -1.08 7.79
N SER A 204 22.93 -2.14 8.10
CA SER A 204 24.23 -2.41 7.47
C SER A 204 24.13 -2.87 6.01
N ILE A 205 23.00 -3.48 5.63
CA ILE A 205 22.74 -3.97 4.27
C ILE A 205 22.13 -2.88 3.39
N LEU A 206 21.31 -2.01 3.98
CA LEU A 206 20.70 -0.84 3.34
C LEU A 206 21.21 0.43 4.03
N PRO A 207 22.38 0.97 3.64
CA PRO A 207 22.86 2.23 4.17
C PRO A 207 22.00 3.36 3.60
N LEU A 208 20.85 3.60 4.22
CA LEU A 208 20.05 4.79 3.98
C LEU A 208 20.80 5.93 4.70
N LYS A 209 21.55 6.71 3.92
CA LYS A 209 22.22 7.94 4.38
C LYS A 209 21.31 9.14 4.16
#